data_AF-A0A6B3F4N0-F1
#
_entry.id   AF-A0A6B3F4N0-F1
#
_cell.length_a   1.000
_cell.length_b   1.000
_cell.length_c   1.000
_cell.angle_alpha   90.00
_cell.angle_beta   90.00
_cell.angle_gamma   90.00
#
_symmetry.space_group_name_H-M   'P 1'
#
loop_
_entity.id
_entity.type
_entity.pdbx_description
1 polymer ?
#
loop_
_entity_poly.entity_id
_entity_poly.type
_entity_poly.pdbx_seq_one_letter_code
_entity_poly.pdbx_strand_id
1 'polypeptide(L)'
;TLVLCDYLTDGPTPVTQFLRTVVYDCETGEALDQTDTALDGTTPYAPVGEIGECHQCRPTPMCPQLLGLSGPETWTMPEGTESLSLTVACGPVVVTDCRGNTTQINEPGASFNWAAPPVDCRPGRLCTPLTVDVPADSAVYLNFLTPCDMGDVS
;
A
#
# COMPACT_ATOMS: atom_id res chain seq x y z
N THR A 1 -14.93 29.59 8.04
CA THR A 1 -14.53 28.34 8.73
C THR A 1 -14.61 27.18 7.77
N LEU A 2 -13.64 26.27 7.84
CA LEU A 2 -13.47 25.13 6.95
C LEU A 2 -13.57 23.85 7.78
N VAL A 3 -14.25 22.83 7.27
CA VAL A 3 -14.19 21.47 7.84
C VAL A 3 -12.99 20.78 7.21
N LEU A 4 -12.05 20.34 8.04
CA LEU A 4 -10.83 19.66 7.62
C LEU A 4 -10.71 18.32 8.32
N CYS A 5 -9.92 17.44 7.75
CA CYS A 5 -9.60 16.14 8.31
C CYS A 5 -8.12 16.10 8.69
N ASP A 6 -7.87 15.65 9.92
CA ASP A 6 -6.56 15.28 10.44
C ASP A 6 -6.33 13.78 10.19
N TYR A 7 -5.37 13.48 9.31
CA TYR A 7 -5.03 12.13 8.85
C TYR A 7 -3.91 11.55 9.71
N LEU A 8 -4.25 10.61 10.59
CA LEU A 8 -3.32 10.06 11.59
C LEU A 8 -2.33 9.05 11.00
N THR A 9 -2.65 8.45 9.85
CA THR A 9 -1.82 7.53 9.08
C THR A 9 -2.12 7.68 7.60
N ASP A 10 -1.30 7.06 6.74
CA ASP A 10 -1.64 6.90 5.32
C ASP A 10 -2.94 6.09 5.15
N GLY A 11 -3.70 6.40 4.09
CA GLY A 11 -4.99 5.79 3.80
C GLY A 11 -6.20 6.56 4.37
N PRO A 12 -7.44 6.09 4.11
CA PRO A 12 -8.66 6.85 4.45
C PRO A 12 -9.06 6.80 5.93
N THR A 13 -8.34 6.04 6.78
CA THR A 13 -8.69 5.84 8.20
C THR A 13 -7.46 5.42 9.02
N PRO A 14 -7.31 5.89 10.28
CA PRO A 14 -8.24 6.77 11.00
C PRO A 14 -8.03 8.27 10.67
N VAL A 15 -9.15 8.98 10.50
CA VAL A 15 -9.20 10.44 10.28
C VAL A 15 -10.06 11.09 11.36
N THR A 16 -9.67 12.26 11.85
CA THR A 16 -10.45 13.06 12.80
C THR A 16 -10.86 14.38 12.17
N GLN A 17 -12.16 14.69 12.18
CA GLN A 17 -12.67 15.95 11.64
C GLN A 17 -12.53 17.09 12.65
N PHE A 18 -12.16 18.27 12.17
CA PHE A 18 -12.06 19.48 12.96
C PHE A 18 -12.45 20.71 12.13
N LEU A 19 -12.63 21.85 12.80
CA LEU A 19 -12.94 23.14 12.18
C LEU A 19 -11.70 24.05 12.21
N ARG A 20 -11.36 24.64 11.07
CA ARG A 20 -10.35 25.70 10.97
C ARG A 20 -11.00 27.04 10.63
N THR A 21 -10.78 28.03 11.46
CA THR A 21 -11.13 29.43 11.16
C THR A 21 -9.87 30.17 10.76
N VAL A 22 -9.86 30.74 9.55
CA VAL A 22 -8.75 31.54 9.03
C VAL A 22 -9.16 33.01 9.02
N VAL A 23 -8.31 33.87 9.56
CA VAL A 23 -8.45 35.32 9.48
C VAL A 23 -7.59 35.79 8.33
N TYR A 24 -8.16 36.61 7.43
CA TYR A 24 -7.46 37.15 6.26
C TYR A 24 -7.28 38.65 6.39
N ASP A 25 -6.19 39.15 5.80
CA ASP A 25 -5.97 40.56 5.58
C ASP A 25 -6.96 41.08 4.51
N CYS A 26 -7.66 42.16 4.83
CA CYS A 26 -8.70 42.70 3.96
C CYS A 26 -8.14 43.46 2.74
N GLU A 27 -6.88 43.90 2.78
CA GLU A 27 -6.22 44.65 1.70
C GLU A 27 -5.45 43.72 0.75
N THR A 28 -4.71 42.75 1.29
CA THR A 28 -3.83 41.85 0.51
C THR A 28 -4.46 40.48 0.23
N GLY A 29 -5.44 40.05 1.05
CA GLY A 29 -6.02 38.71 1.00
C GLY A 29 -5.15 37.62 1.63
N GLU A 30 -4.02 37.98 2.25
CA GLU A 30 -3.13 37.02 2.91
C GLU A 30 -3.73 36.46 4.21
N ALA A 31 -3.44 35.21 4.54
CA ALA A 31 -3.87 34.63 5.81
C ALA A 31 -3.03 35.22 6.97
N LEU A 32 -3.70 35.81 7.96
CA LEU A 32 -3.09 36.42 9.14
C LEU A 32 -3.02 35.46 10.33
N ASP A 33 -4.07 34.65 10.53
CA ASP A 33 -4.16 33.74 11.67
C ASP A 33 -5.05 32.53 11.37
N GLN A 34 -4.86 31.45 12.14
CA GLN A 34 -5.66 30.22 12.06
C GLN A 34 -5.97 29.69 13.46
N THR A 35 -7.23 29.34 13.69
CA THR A 35 -7.67 28.71 14.94
C THR A 35 -8.39 27.40 14.64
N ASP A 36 -7.96 26.33 15.31
CA ASP A 36 -8.49 24.98 15.15
C ASP A 36 -9.33 24.58 16.36
N THR A 37 -10.53 24.07 16.11
CA THR A 37 -11.46 23.58 17.14
C THR A 37 -12.06 22.25 16.76
N ALA A 38 -12.59 21.51 17.73
CA ALA A 38 -13.49 20.39 17.46
C ALA A 38 -14.72 20.86 16.68
N LEU A 39 -15.55 19.91 16.25
CA LEU A 39 -16.78 20.19 15.50
C LEU A 39 -17.83 21.02 16.28
N ASP A 40 -17.66 21.18 17.59
CA ASP A 40 -18.48 22.06 18.42
C ASP A 40 -18.11 23.56 18.28
N GLY A 41 -17.01 23.88 17.60
CA GLY A 41 -16.57 25.25 17.35
C GLY A 41 -15.96 25.98 18.55
N THR A 42 -15.77 25.30 19.69
CA THR A 42 -15.32 25.93 20.95
C THR A 42 -14.20 25.16 21.65
N THR A 43 -14.21 23.83 21.59
CA THR A 43 -13.17 22.99 22.16
C THR A 43 -11.92 23.10 21.30
N PRO A 44 -10.76 23.53 21.82
CA PRO A 44 -9.53 23.59 21.04
C PRO A 44 -9.15 22.23 20.45
N TYR A 45 -8.66 22.22 19.21
CA TYR A 45 -8.14 21.03 18.55
C TYR A 45 -6.72 21.29 18.07
N ALA A 46 -5.80 20.35 18.34
CA ALA A 46 -4.44 20.39 17.85
C ALA A 46 -4.25 19.20 16.89
N PRO A 47 -4.16 19.44 15.57
CA PRO A 47 -3.89 18.37 14.62
C PRO A 47 -2.58 17.65 14.94
N VAL A 48 -2.57 16.32 14.86
CA VAL A 48 -1.38 15.49 15.14
C VAL A 48 -0.85 14.78 13.90
N GLY A 49 -1.66 14.68 12.86
CA GLY A 49 -1.31 14.11 11.56
C GLY A 49 -1.32 15.16 10.44
N GLU A 50 -1.47 14.69 9.21
CA GLU A 50 -1.52 15.58 8.05
C GLU A 50 -2.91 16.18 7.88
N ILE A 51 -3.00 17.47 7.63
CA ILE A 51 -4.28 18.17 7.44
C ILE A 51 -4.65 18.16 5.95
N GLY A 52 -5.88 17.78 5.62
CA GLY A 52 -6.40 17.84 4.26
C GLY A 52 -7.91 18.07 4.21
N GLU A 53 -8.45 18.17 3.00
CA GLU A 53 -9.90 18.17 2.83
C GLU A 53 -10.44 16.78 3.16
N CYS A 54 -11.57 16.71 3.85
CA CYS A 54 -12.18 15.43 4.13
C CYS A 54 -12.56 14.69 2.85
N HIS A 55 -12.33 13.37 2.83
CA HIS A 55 -12.51 12.50 1.66
C HIS A 55 -11.48 12.71 0.54
N GLN A 56 -10.39 13.48 0.77
CA GLN A 56 -9.26 13.43 -0.13
C GLN A 56 -8.63 12.03 -0.16
N CYS A 57 -8.34 11.60 -1.39
CA CYS A 57 -7.70 10.33 -1.67
C CYS A 57 -6.21 10.41 -1.34
N ARG A 58 -5.78 9.69 -0.29
CA ARG A 58 -4.37 9.60 0.11
C ARG A 58 -3.86 8.17 -0.15
N PRO A 59 -3.21 7.92 -1.30
CA PRO A 59 -2.73 6.58 -1.61
C PRO A 59 -1.60 6.19 -0.65
N THR A 60 -1.67 4.97 -0.14
CA THR A 60 -0.56 4.39 0.63
C THR A 60 0.65 4.23 -0.29
N PRO A 61 1.85 4.73 0.10
CA PRO A 61 3.07 4.52 -0.67
C PRO A 61 3.37 3.03 -0.86
N MET A 62 3.66 2.66 -2.10
CA MET A 62 4.02 1.30 -2.51
C MET A 62 5.50 1.26 -2.86
N CYS A 63 6.21 0.26 -2.36
CA CYS A 63 7.64 0.07 -2.54
C CYS A 63 7.91 -1.16 -3.42
N PRO A 64 8.72 -1.00 -4.49
CA PRO A 64 9.11 -2.14 -5.31
C PRO A 64 10.12 -3.01 -4.57
N GLN A 65 9.98 -4.31 -4.76
CA GLN A 65 10.85 -5.34 -4.21
C GLN A 65 11.29 -6.25 -5.35
N LEU A 66 12.56 -6.64 -5.34
CA LEU A 66 13.14 -7.58 -6.29
C LEU A 66 13.83 -8.70 -5.52
N LEU A 67 13.40 -9.92 -5.77
CA LEU A 67 13.91 -11.11 -5.09
C LEU A 67 14.29 -12.19 -6.10
N GLY A 68 15.47 -12.76 -5.93
CA GLY A 68 15.90 -13.95 -6.67
C GLY A 68 15.99 -15.12 -5.71
N LEU A 69 15.28 -16.20 -6.01
CA LEU A 69 15.25 -17.42 -5.20
C LEU A 69 15.94 -18.55 -5.96
N SER A 70 16.73 -19.34 -5.24
CA SER A 70 17.33 -20.58 -5.74
C SER A 70 17.03 -21.69 -4.75
N GLY A 71 16.37 -22.75 -5.21
CA GLY A 71 15.85 -23.77 -4.33
C GLY A 71 16.93 -24.67 -3.68
N PRO A 72 16.56 -25.43 -2.64
CA PRO A 72 15.18 -25.63 -2.15
C PRO A 72 14.71 -24.52 -1.21
N GLU A 73 13.64 -23.82 -1.58
CA GLU A 73 13.05 -22.74 -0.79
C GLU A 73 11.56 -22.58 -1.12
N THR A 74 10.75 -22.17 -0.14
CA THR A 74 9.36 -21.76 -0.38
C THR A 74 9.20 -20.31 0.05
N TRP A 75 8.86 -19.44 -0.89
CA TRP A 75 8.54 -18.05 -0.60
C TRP A 75 7.04 -17.86 -0.42
N THR A 76 6.67 -16.99 0.52
CA THR A 76 5.28 -16.59 0.75
C THR A 76 5.15 -15.11 0.43
N MET A 77 4.15 -14.77 -0.40
CA MET A 77 3.86 -13.40 -0.77
C MET A 77 3.52 -12.56 0.47
N PRO A 78 4.18 -11.41 0.68
CA PRO A 78 3.88 -10.53 1.81
C PRO A 78 2.42 -10.03 1.78
N GLU A 79 1.85 -9.81 2.96
CA GLU A 79 0.50 -9.25 3.07
C GLU A 79 0.43 -7.86 2.43
N GLY A 80 -0.69 -7.52 1.80
CA GLY A 80 -0.85 -6.22 1.15
C GLY A 80 -0.10 -6.03 -0.16
N THR A 81 0.54 -7.07 -0.70
CA THR A 81 1.08 -7.05 -2.05
C THR A 81 -0.01 -6.66 -3.06
N GLU A 82 0.24 -5.61 -3.84
CA GLU A 82 -0.69 -5.11 -4.87
C GLU A 82 -0.48 -5.83 -6.20
N SER A 83 0.78 -6.08 -6.54
CA SER A 83 1.17 -6.73 -7.78
C SER A 83 2.38 -7.63 -7.59
N LEU A 84 2.42 -8.70 -8.38
CA LEU A 84 3.51 -9.68 -8.42
C LEU A 84 3.77 -10.07 -9.88
N SER A 85 5.02 -9.95 -10.29
CA SER A 85 5.58 -10.52 -11.50
C SER A 85 6.54 -11.64 -11.10
N LEU A 86 6.31 -12.83 -11.64
CA LEU A 86 7.15 -14.01 -11.45
C LEU A 86 7.78 -14.39 -12.78
N THR A 87 9.08 -14.67 -12.82
CA THR A 87 9.78 -15.22 -14.00
C THR A 87 10.61 -16.42 -13.60
N VAL A 88 10.32 -17.58 -14.19
CA VAL A 88 11.09 -18.81 -13.95
C VAL A 88 12.43 -18.71 -14.66
N ALA A 89 13.53 -18.76 -13.90
CA ALA A 89 14.87 -18.73 -14.47
C ALA A 89 15.29 -20.14 -14.93
N CYS A 90 15.05 -21.16 -14.12
CA CYS A 90 15.31 -22.56 -14.47
C CYS A 90 14.53 -23.53 -13.56
N GLY A 91 14.36 -24.77 -14.03
CA GLY A 91 13.72 -25.84 -13.28
C GLY A 91 12.20 -25.66 -13.12
N PRO A 92 11.50 -26.69 -12.63
CA PRO A 92 10.10 -26.58 -12.32
C PRO A 92 9.89 -25.68 -11.09
N VAL A 93 8.84 -24.85 -11.12
CA VAL A 93 8.41 -24.03 -9.97
C VAL A 93 6.93 -24.29 -9.73
N VAL A 94 6.50 -24.39 -8.47
CA VAL A 94 5.09 -24.58 -8.12
C VAL A 94 4.55 -23.34 -7.45
N VAL A 95 3.53 -22.74 -8.05
CA VAL A 95 2.78 -21.62 -7.46
C VAL A 95 1.50 -22.17 -6.84
N THR A 96 1.26 -21.86 -5.57
CA THR A 96 -0.02 -22.16 -4.90
C THR A 96 -0.78 -20.86 -4.68
N ASP A 97 -1.99 -20.77 -5.22
CA ASP A 97 -2.85 -19.60 -5.04
C ASP A 97 -3.54 -19.57 -3.66
N CYS A 98 -4.19 -18.46 -3.34
CA CYS A 98 -4.91 -18.27 -2.07
C CYS A 98 -6.11 -19.18 -1.86
N ARG A 99 -6.54 -19.92 -2.89
CA ARG A 99 -7.57 -20.95 -2.80
C ARG A 99 -6.97 -22.35 -2.63
N GLY A 100 -5.65 -22.47 -2.60
CA GLY A 100 -4.93 -23.73 -2.51
C GLY A 100 -4.76 -24.45 -3.86
N ASN A 101 -5.09 -23.81 -4.99
CA ASN A 101 -4.85 -24.41 -6.29
C ASN A 101 -3.36 -24.32 -6.63
N THR A 102 -2.79 -25.42 -7.10
CA THR A 102 -1.39 -25.50 -7.47
C THR A 102 -1.22 -25.44 -8.99
N THR A 103 -0.22 -24.67 -9.44
CA THR A 103 0.20 -24.61 -10.84
C THR A 103 1.68 -24.89 -10.91
N GLN A 104 2.05 -26.00 -11.57
CA GLN A 104 3.43 -26.33 -11.84
C GLN A 104 3.85 -25.71 -13.18
N ILE A 105 4.93 -24.95 -13.16
CA ILE A 105 5.51 -24.25 -14.31
C ILE A 105 6.83 -24.95 -14.61
N ASN A 106 6.94 -25.58 -15.79
CA ASN A 106 8.13 -26.36 -16.18
C ASN A 106 9.03 -25.62 -17.19
N GLU A 107 8.60 -24.47 -17.70
CA GLU A 107 9.24 -23.79 -18.82
C GLU A 107 10.12 -22.63 -18.33
N PRO A 108 11.45 -22.68 -18.53
CA PRO A 108 12.33 -21.54 -18.29
C PRO A 108 11.92 -20.32 -19.13
N GLY A 109 11.99 -19.14 -18.54
CA GLY A 109 11.55 -17.89 -19.15
C GLY A 109 10.03 -17.67 -19.14
N ALA A 110 9.23 -18.62 -18.61
CA ALA A 110 7.82 -18.38 -18.39
C ALA A 110 7.62 -17.26 -17.35
N SER A 111 6.81 -16.27 -17.72
CA SER A 111 6.51 -15.11 -16.89
C SER A 111 5.02 -15.00 -16.62
N PHE A 112 4.68 -14.68 -15.38
CA PHE A 112 3.30 -14.51 -14.91
C PHE A 112 3.19 -13.18 -14.19
N ASN A 113 2.09 -12.48 -14.41
CA ASN A 113 1.83 -11.18 -13.82
C ASN A 113 0.44 -11.19 -13.19
N TRP A 114 0.37 -10.79 -11.93
CA TRP A 114 -0.87 -10.58 -11.19
C TRP A 114 -0.88 -9.16 -10.65
N ALA A 115 -2.03 -8.49 -10.77
CA ALA A 115 -2.27 -7.19 -10.18
C ALA A 115 -3.69 -7.14 -9.65
N ALA A 116 -3.87 -6.62 -8.45
CA ALA A 116 -5.18 -6.36 -7.90
C ALA A 116 -5.67 -4.98 -8.34
N PRO A 117 -6.94 -4.85 -8.78
CA PRO A 117 -7.50 -3.54 -9.07
C PRO A 117 -7.61 -2.73 -7.77
N PRO A 118 -7.40 -1.39 -7.82
CA PRO A 118 -7.63 -0.54 -6.66
C PRO A 118 -9.09 -0.60 -6.22
N VAL A 119 -9.31 -0.48 -4.91
CA VAL A 119 -10.65 -0.36 -4.32
C VAL A 119 -10.73 0.99 -3.64
N ASP A 120 -11.58 1.86 -4.16
CA ASP A 120 -11.67 3.27 -3.79
C ASP A 120 -10.29 3.96 -3.87
N CYS A 121 -9.79 4.43 -2.71
CA CYS A 121 -8.53 5.15 -2.54
C CYS A 121 -7.39 4.28 -2.00
N ARG A 122 -7.56 2.97 -1.99
CA ARG A 122 -6.56 2.03 -1.50
C ARG A 122 -5.96 1.27 -2.68
N PRO A 123 -4.63 1.02 -2.67
CA PRO A 123 -4.04 0.05 -3.60
C PRO A 123 -4.81 -1.26 -3.54
N GLY A 124 -4.92 -1.92 -4.70
CA GLY A 124 -5.48 -3.26 -4.75
C GLY A 124 -4.65 -4.20 -3.86
N ARG A 125 -5.26 -5.28 -3.38
CA ARG A 125 -4.53 -6.32 -2.65
C ARG A 125 -4.77 -7.66 -3.32
N LEU A 126 -3.69 -8.31 -3.73
CA LEU A 126 -3.75 -9.70 -4.15
C LEU A 126 -4.20 -10.54 -2.96
N CYS A 127 -4.96 -11.59 -3.23
CA CYS A 127 -5.35 -12.50 -2.18
C CYS A 127 -4.12 -13.24 -1.63
N THR A 128 -4.11 -13.46 -0.31
CA THR A 128 -3.07 -14.20 0.40
C THR A 128 -3.69 -15.43 1.10
N PRO A 129 -2.91 -16.48 1.39
CA PRO A 129 -1.49 -16.64 1.03
C PRO A 129 -1.33 -17.00 -0.46
N LEU A 130 -0.26 -16.52 -1.09
CA LEU A 130 0.25 -17.09 -2.34
C LEU A 130 1.66 -17.57 -2.03
N THR A 131 1.99 -18.80 -2.43
CA THR A 131 3.32 -19.36 -2.22
C THR A 131 3.98 -19.77 -3.53
N VAL A 132 5.30 -19.68 -3.55
CA VAL A 132 6.15 -20.11 -4.64
C VAL A 132 7.12 -21.11 -4.07
N ASP A 133 6.91 -22.39 -4.37
CA ASP A 133 7.83 -23.46 -4.05
C ASP A 133 8.87 -23.59 -5.16
N VAL A 134 10.13 -23.47 -4.77
CA VAL A 134 11.31 -23.54 -5.63
C VAL A 134 12.08 -24.80 -5.23
N PRO A 135 11.91 -25.93 -5.93
CA PRO A 135 12.64 -27.16 -5.66
C PRO A 135 14.16 -26.99 -5.87
N ALA A 136 14.92 -27.98 -5.40
CA ALA A 136 16.36 -28.06 -5.70
C ALA A 136 16.64 -27.91 -7.21
N ASP A 137 17.76 -27.27 -7.54
CA ASP A 137 18.19 -26.98 -8.91
C ASP A 137 17.24 -26.09 -9.74
N SER A 138 16.28 -25.43 -9.09
CA SER A 138 15.34 -24.48 -9.70
C SER A 138 15.60 -23.06 -9.21
N ALA A 139 15.22 -22.06 -10.02
CA ALA A 139 15.37 -20.66 -9.69
C ALA A 139 14.27 -19.80 -10.29
N VAL A 140 13.90 -18.73 -9.57
CA VAL A 140 12.84 -17.80 -9.96
C VAL A 140 13.20 -16.37 -9.56
N TYR A 141 12.78 -15.40 -10.37
CA TYR A 141 12.83 -13.97 -10.06
C TYR A 141 11.43 -13.45 -9.78
N LEU A 142 11.28 -12.71 -8.69
CA LEU A 142 10.05 -12.09 -8.25
C LEU A 142 10.24 -10.58 -8.21
N ASN A 143 9.31 -9.84 -8.81
CA ASN A 143 9.20 -8.39 -8.68
C ASN A 143 7.79 -8.07 -8.19
N PHE A 144 7.67 -7.36 -7.07
CA PHE A 144 6.37 -7.10 -6.46
C PHE A 144 6.31 -5.74 -5.78
N LEU A 145 5.10 -5.22 -5.63
CA LEU A 145 4.81 -3.97 -4.93
C LEU A 145 4.14 -4.27 -3.59
N THR A 146 4.71 -3.79 -2.49
CA THR A 146 4.15 -3.88 -1.13
C THR A 146 4.11 -2.52 -0.44
N PRO A 147 3.21 -2.31 0.55
CA PRO A 147 3.28 -1.15 1.44
C PRO A 147 4.70 -0.90 1.97
N CYS A 148 5.16 0.35 1.89
CA CYS A 148 6.53 0.73 2.26
C CYS A 148 6.86 0.59 3.75
N ASP A 149 5.85 0.51 4.61
CA ASP A 149 5.97 0.37 6.06
C ASP A 149 6.35 -1.04 6.52
N MET A 150 6.36 -2.03 5.62
CA MET A 150 6.72 -3.43 5.96
C MET A 150 8.22 -3.74 5.91
N GLY A 151 9.06 -2.77 5.54
CA GLY A 151 10.51 -2.97 5.39
C GLY A 151 10.88 -3.86 4.20
N ASP A 152 12.18 -3.96 3.91
CA ASP A 152 12.66 -4.91 2.90
C ASP A 152 12.37 -6.34 3.38
N VAL A 153 11.54 -7.05 2.63
CA VAL A 153 11.26 -8.48 2.84
C VAL A 153 12.36 -9.29 2.18
N SER A 154 13.54 -9.30 2.79
CA SER A 154 14.66 -10.18 2.46
C SER A 154 14.50 -11.55 3.10
#